data_AF-E6WDK2-F1
#
_entry.id   AF-E6WDK2-F1
#
_cell.length_a   1.000
_cell.length_b   1.000
_cell.length_c   1.000
_cell.angle_alpha   90.00
_cell.angle_beta   90.00
_cell.angle_gamma   90.00
#
_symmetry.space_group_name_H-M   'P 1'
#
loop_
_entity.id
_entity.type
_entity.pdbx_description
1 polymer ?
#
loop_
_entity_poly.entity_id
_entity_poly.type
_entity_poly.pdbx_seq_one_letter_code
_entity_poly.pdbx_strand_id
1 'polypeptide(L)'
;MPSLRWLMLPLAILPGEKVAACWSDGDVALFSQMSAVRKKSAIWQVEGQRPWQAYNGYNDIAIKYSNRCSLVEDQLRLNMALYGFAYYPLRHTGTFEQDDQRAKLLFDRLSLTYNISETIKLETGKISRHRGLFYLVSPADLLNNYAGGFKPTRIYHPAMKQATTESSWGAELSETGEQHALSFSVAPKLTQPGARYASSTAWSSLERSNSNERYLLSYTDYRYGNNVPSASLMLGDTPAVALGNSYNVSQQLTFNSELAWHRKSPWRHLDEEKVSQLQNYTFPDALYHTPEKQNVELALGLQYTSDRFSQFGVAYYFQSAGYSARQWRKQTDLINFLNQRTQNPALESAFDNYKYLMASEIYNTTGKGHFIGKHYINSYASIVLDEHGTLHPWSVLNITDKSSMLGVTFTRRLNSLNKQMEIYTGIYAAVGNKHSEFGLFGETFGTYMGFHYTF
;
A
#
# COMPACT_ATOMS: atom_id res chain seq x y z
N MET A 1 -12.69 -10.12 22.08
CA MET A 1 -13.95 -9.92 21.30
C MET A 1 -15.06 -9.06 21.97
N PRO A 2 -14.82 -8.11 22.91
CA PRO A 2 -15.86 -7.14 23.32
C PRO A 2 -15.83 -5.78 22.59
N SER A 3 -14.74 -5.43 21.88
CA SER A 3 -14.55 -4.11 21.27
C SER A 3 -15.28 -3.88 19.92
N LEU A 4 -15.74 -4.95 19.26
CA LEU A 4 -16.43 -4.82 17.95
C LEU A 4 -17.88 -4.35 18.09
N ARG A 5 -18.51 -4.55 19.26
CA ARG A 5 -19.94 -4.27 19.48
C ARG A 5 -20.27 -2.77 19.41
N TRP A 6 -19.35 -1.90 19.82
CA TRP A 6 -19.57 -0.44 19.85
C TRP A 6 -19.45 0.23 18.47
N LEU A 7 -18.76 -0.39 17.51
CA LEU A 7 -18.57 0.17 16.17
C LEU A 7 -19.62 -0.32 15.15
N MET A 8 -20.32 -1.42 15.43
CA MET A 8 -21.47 -1.90 14.64
C MET A 8 -22.81 -1.28 15.11
N LEU A 9 -22.81 -0.58 16.25
CA LEU A 9 -23.97 0.09 16.83
C LEU A 9 -24.62 1.15 15.91
N PRO A 10 -23.90 1.95 15.09
CA PRO A 10 -24.56 2.87 14.16
C PRO A 10 -25.34 2.14 13.07
N LEU A 11 -24.90 0.95 12.63
CA LEU A 11 -25.60 0.13 11.64
C LEU A 11 -26.81 -0.59 12.24
N ALA A 12 -26.78 -0.92 13.53
CA ALA A 12 -27.87 -1.60 14.23
C ALA A 12 -29.07 -0.69 14.56
N ILE A 13 -28.88 0.64 14.55
CA ILE A 13 -29.93 1.63 14.86
C ILE A 13 -30.70 2.07 13.59
N LEU A 14 -30.22 1.67 12.40
CA LEU A 14 -30.86 2.05 11.14
C LEU A 14 -32.04 1.11 10.81
N PRO A 15 -33.14 1.63 10.24
CA PRO A 15 -34.26 0.80 9.81
C PRO A 15 -33.78 -0.23 8.78
N GLY A 16 -33.82 -1.51 9.17
CA GLY A 16 -33.24 -2.62 8.39
C GLY A 16 -33.75 -2.71 6.96
N GLU A 17 -35.00 -2.32 6.70
CA GLU A 17 -35.58 -2.28 5.35
C GLU A 17 -34.90 -1.23 4.45
N LYS A 18 -34.58 -0.05 4.98
CA LYS A 18 -33.88 0.99 4.21
C LYS A 18 -32.44 0.59 3.94
N VAL A 19 -31.77 -0.03 4.92
CA VAL A 19 -30.41 -0.55 4.74
C VAL A 19 -30.41 -1.70 3.73
N ALA A 20 -31.40 -2.59 3.76
CA ALA A 20 -31.55 -3.68 2.80
C ALA A 20 -31.79 -3.17 1.37
N ALA A 21 -32.62 -2.14 1.19
CA ALA A 21 -32.83 -1.49 -0.10
C ALA A 21 -31.53 -0.88 -0.67
N CYS A 22 -30.63 -0.40 0.19
CA CYS A 22 -29.31 0.07 -0.24
C CYS A 22 -28.38 -1.01 -0.80
N TRP A 23 -28.77 -2.30 -0.81
CA TRP A 23 -27.98 -3.36 -1.45
C TRP A 23 -28.38 -3.65 -2.90
N SER A 24 -29.57 -3.23 -3.36
CA SER A 24 -30.09 -3.62 -4.69
C SER A 24 -29.52 -2.82 -5.86
N ASP A 25 -29.21 -1.53 -5.66
CA ASP A 25 -28.91 -0.58 -6.75
C ASP A 25 -27.43 -0.20 -6.79
N GLY A 26 -26.53 -1.17 -6.67
CA GLY A 26 -25.08 -0.94 -6.63
C GLY A 26 -24.39 -1.13 -7.99
N ASP A 27 -23.36 -0.33 -8.23
CA ASP A 27 -22.46 -0.51 -9.37
C ASP A 27 -21.59 -1.76 -9.15
N VAL A 28 -21.56 -2.64 -10.15
CA VAL A 28 -20.70 -3.82 -10.16
C VAL A 28 -19.62 -3.63 -11.22
N ALA A 29 -18.38 -3.97 -10.87
CA ALA A 29 -17.28 -4.04 -11.80
C ALA A 29 -16.54 -5.38 -11.68
N LEU A 30 -16.22 -5.99 -12.80
CA LEU A 30 -15.42 -7.20 -12.90
C LEU A 30 -14.05 -6.88 -13.47
N PHE A 31 -13.01 -7.33 -12.79
CA PHE A 31 -11.63 -7.31 -13.23
C PHE A 31 -11.15 -8.73 -13.40
N SER A 32 -10.47 -9.01 -14.51
CA SER A 32 -9.78 -10.28 -14.72
C SER A 32 -8.45 -10.01 -15.37
N GLN A 33 -7.40 -10.71 -14.92
CA GLN A 33 -6.05 -10.54 -15.40
C GLN A 33 -5.35 -11.90 -15.51
N MET A 34 -4.67 -12.12 -16.61
CA MET A 34 -3.69 -13.18 -16.76
C MET A 34 -2.30 -12.55 -16.70
N SER A 35 -1.38 -13.13 -15.93
CA SER A 35 0.00 -12.68 -15.86
C SER A 35 0.98 -13.84 -16.02
N ALA A 36 2.14 -13.54 -16.58
CA ALA A 36 3.28 -14.46 -16.65
C ALA A 36 4.48 -13.77 -16.00
N VAL A 37 5.08 -14.45 -15.01
CA VAL A 37 6.16 -13.89 -14.20
C VAL A 37 7.37 -14.81 -14.26
N ARG A 38 8.52 -14.22 -14.53
CA ARG A 38 9.83 -14.86 -14.48
C ARG A 38 10.68 -14.22 -13.39
N LYS A 39 11.24 -15.03 -12.51
CA LYS A 39 12.15 -14.63 -11.44
C LYS A 39 13.50 -15.32 -11.58
N LYS A 40 14.58 -14.56 -11.48
CA LYS A 40 15.95 -15.08 -11.40
C LYS A 40 16.34 -15.42 -9.96
N SER A 41 17.56 -15.92 -9.77
CA SER A 41 18.09 -16.31 -8.47
C SER A 41 18.22 -15.11 -7.53
N ALA A 42 17.50 -15.12 -6.42
CA ALA A 42 17.76 -14.28 -5.26
C ALA A 42 18.74 -14.94 -4.27
N ILE A 43 19.06 -14.20 -3.22
CA ILE A 43 20.02 -14.63 -2.20
C ILE A 43 19.47 -15.71 -1.26
N TRP A 44 18.15 -15.77 -1.05
CA TRP A 44 17.56 -16.68 -0.06
C TRP A 44 17.62 -18.15 -0.48
N GLN A 45 17.89 -19.02 0.50
CA GLN A 45 17.76 -20.47 0.39
C GLN A 45 17.04 -21.00 1.62
N VAL A 46 15.90 -21.67 1.43
CA VAL A 46 15.12 -22.31 2.50
C VAL A 46 15.11 -23.81 2.23
N GLU A 47 15.42 -24.64 3.22
CA GLU A 47 15.59 -26.09 3.03
C GLU A 47 16.58 -26.44 1.90
N GLY A 48 17.56 -25.56 1.67
CA GLY A 48 18.52 -25.67 0.57
C GLY A 48 17.94 -25.47 -0.84
N GLN A 49 16.70 -25.01 -0.97
CA GLN A 49 15.98 -24.75 -2.21
C GLN A 49 15.65 -23.25 -2.40
N ARG A 50 15.20 -22.88 -3.61
CA ARG A 50 14.75 -21.51 -3.90
C ARG A 50 13.34 -21.31 -3.36
N PRO A 51 13.08 -20.31 -2.51
CA PRO A 51 11.76 -20.12 -1.91
C PRO A 51 10.75 -19.40 -2.82
N TRP A 52 11.09 -19.14 -4.09
CA TRP A 52 10.19 -18.63 -5.13
C TRP A 52 10.20 -19.53 -6.36
N GLN A 53 9.09 -19.50 -7.09
CA GLN A 53 8.92 -20.18 -8.36
C GLN A 53 9.56 -19.35 -9.49
N ALA A 54 10.55 -19.92 -10.18
CA ALA A 54 11.33 -19.20 -11.20
C ALA A 54 10.51 -18.77 -12.43
N TYR A 55 9.47 -19.53 -12.77
CA TYR A 55 8.51 -19.17 -13.81
C TYR A 55 7.12 -19.65 -13.39
N ASN A 56 6.15 -18.74 -13.41
CA ASN A 56 4.76 -19.04 -13.13
C ASN A 56 3.83 -18.16 -13.95
N GLY A 57 2.59 -18.61 -14.12
CA GLY A 57 1.49 -17.77 -14.57
C GLY A 57 0.42 -17.66 -13.49
N TYR A 58 -0.30 -16.55 -13.47
CA TYR A 58 -1.38 -16.30 -12.51
C TYR A 58 -2.62 -15.82 -13.24
N ASN A 59 -3.77 -16.33 -12.81
CA ASN A 59 -5.09 -15.81 -13.17
C ASN A 59 -5.67 -15.11 -11.95
N ASP A 60 -5.86 -13.81 -12.05
CA ASP A 60 -6.42 -12.96 -11.02
C ASP A 60 -7.82 -12.51 -11.42
N ILE A 61 -8.76 -12.59 -10.49
CA ILE A 61 -10.12 -12.07 -10.67
C ILE A 61 -10.41 -11.16 -9.49
N ALA A 62 -11.01 -10.00 -9.75
CA ALA A 62 -11.61 -9.19 -8.71
C ALA A 62 -13.02 -8.73 -9.10
N ILE A 63 -13.93 -8.77 -8.14
CA ILE A 63 -15.27 -8.21 -8.26
C ILE A 63 -15.34 -7.04 -7.31
N LYS A 64 -15.69 -5.87 -7.84
CA LYS A 64 -15.99 -4.67 -7.07
C LYS A 64 -17.50 -4.50 -7.03
N TYR A 65 -18.03 -4.28 -5.84
CA TYR A 65 -19.38 -3.76 -5.62
C TYR A 65 -19.26 -2.42 -4.92
N SER A 66 -19.92 -1.40 -5.44
CA SER A 66 -19.99 -0.09 -4.78
C SER A 66 -21.39 0.50 -4.85
N ASN A 67 -21.82 1.10 -3.75
CA ASN A 67 -23.08 1.83 -3.70
C ASN A 67 -22.94 3.08 -2.82
N ARG A 68 -23.72 4.11 -3.14
CA ARG A 68 -23.91 5.33 -2.36
C ARG A 68 -25.41 5.56 -2.22
N CYS A 69 -25.95 5.15 -1.07
CA CYS A 69 -27.37 5.17 -0.82
C CYS A 69 -27.73 6.27 0.19
N SER A 70 -28.74 7.09 -0.12
CA SER A 70 -29.27 8.09 0.81
C SER A 70 -30.33 7.45 1.69
N LEU A 71 -30.07 7.34 2.99
CA LEU A 71 -30.99 6.77 3.98
C LEU A 71 -32.02 7.81 4.45
N VAL A 72 -31.55 9.06 4.57
CA VAL A 72 -32.34 10.28 4.80
C VAL A 72 -31.82 11.31 3.81
N GLU A 73 -32.73 11.84 3.00
CA GLU A 73 -32.42 12.79 1.93
C GLU A 73 -31.53 13.93 2.44
N ASP A 74 -30.39 14.12 1.77
CA ASP A 74 -29.34 15.09 2.06
C ASP A 74 -28.75 15.15 3.47
N GLN A 75 -29.17 14.30 4.39
CA GLN A 75 -28.66 14.27 5.76
C GLN A 75 -27.83 13.03 6.06
N LEU A 76 -28.25 11.85 5.61
CA LEU A 76 -27.64 10.59 6.03
C LEU A 76 -27.41 9.66 4.84
N ARG A 77 -26.15 9.28 4.61
CA ARG A 77 -25.73 8.46 3.48
C ARG A 77 -24.92 7.26 3.92
N LEU A 78 -25.20 6.11 3.31
CA LEU A 78 -24.41 4.89 3.43
C LEU A 78 -23.51 4.76 2.20
N ASN A 79 -22.20 4.74 2.41
CA ASN A 79 -21.20 4.53 1.37
C ASN A 79 -20.60 3.13 1.51
N MET A 80 -20.59 2.38 0.42
CA MET A 80 -20.07 1.01 0.37
C MET A 80 -19.14 0.83 -0.83
N ALA A 81 -18.01 0.19 -0.59
CA ALA A 81 -17.09 -0.30 -1.61
C ALA A 81 -16.45 -1.60 -1.09
N LEU A 82 -16.82 -2.71 -1.70
CA LEU A 82 -16.37 -4.06 -1.38
C LEU A 82 -15.63 -4.64 -2.58
N TYR A 83 -14.50 -5.29 -2.32
CA TYR A 83 -13.77 -6.05 -3.32
C TYR A 83 -13.69 -7.52 -2.89
N GLY A 84 -14.03 -8.42 -3.80
CA GLY A 84 -13.71 -9.83 -3.70
C GLY A 84 -12.59 -10.17 -4.67
N PHE A 85 -11.49 -10.72 -4.17
CA PHE A 85 -10.32 -11.10 -4.94
C PHE A 85 -10.17 -12.61 -4.97
N ALA A 86 -9.71 -13.16 -6.10
CA ALA A 86 -9.24 -14.52 -6.20
C ALA A 86 -7.99 -14.59 -7.08
N TYR A 87 -7.07 -15.50 -6.77
CA TYR A 87 -5.93 -15.79 -7.63
C TYR A 87 -5.68 -17.29 -7.77
N TYR A 88 -5.24 -17.69 -8.97
CA TYR A 88 -4.91 -19.07 -9.30
C TYR A 88 -3.56 -19.14 -10.00
N PRO A 89 -2.53 -19.71 -9.35
CA PRO A 89 -1.23 -19.92 -9.98
C PRO A 89 -1.25 -21.20 -10.85
N LEU A 90 -0.61 -21.17 -12.01
CA LEU A 90 -0.51 -22.32 -12.93
C LEU A 90 0.42 -23.42 -12.39
N ARG A 91 1.44 -23.02 -11.62
CA ARG A 91 2.37 -23.90 -10.90
C ARG A 91 2.32 -23.59 -9.42
N HIS A 92 2.69 -24.54 -8.57
CA HIS A 92 2.82 -24.28 -7.15
C HIS A 92 3.76 -23.09 -6.90
N THR A 93 3.32 -22.18 -6.03
CA THR A 93 4.12 -21.04 -5.59
C THR A 93 5.25 -21.53 -4.69
N GLY A 94 6.38 -20.83 -4.71
CA GLY A 94 7.42 -21.07 -3.71
C GLY A 94 6.95 -20.69 -2.30
N THR A 95 7.68 -21.15 -1.29
CA THR A 95 7.29 -20.99 0.12
C THR A 95 7.17 -19.53 0.58
N PHE A 96 7.96 -18.61 0.00
CA PHE A 96 7.85 -17.17 0.29
C PHE A 96 6.74 -16.49 -0.50
N GLU A 97 6.25 -17.12 -1.57
CA GLU A 97 5.19 -16.58 -2.43
C GLU A 97 3.81 -17.12 -2.07
N GLN A 98 3.75 -18.18 -1.28
CA GLN A 98 2.50 -18.82 -0.89
C GLN A 98 1.71 -17.93 0.08
N ASP A 99 0.44 -17.70 -0.25
CA ASP A 99 -0.57 -17.21 0.67
C ASP A 99 -1.41 -18.38 1.20
N ASP A 100 -1.92 -18.23 2.42
CA ASP A 100 -2.76 -19.23 3.08
C ASP A 100 -4.14 -19.37 2.42
N GLN A 101 -4.58 -18.32 1.73
CA GLN A 101 -5.88 -18.22 1.08
C GLN A 101 -5.75 -17.74 -0.36
N ARG A 102 -6.53 -18.35 -1.24
CA ARG A 102 -6.62 -17.98 -2.67
C ARG A 102 -7.75 -17.02 -2.99
N ALA A 103 -8.61 -16.72 -2.02
CA ALA A 103 -9.68 -15.76 -2.13
C ALA A 103 -9.67 -14.83 -0.91
N LYS A 104 -9.92 -13.54 -1.13
CA LYS A 104 -9.94 -12.50 -0.08
C LYS A 104 -11.09 -11.54 -0.29
N LEU A 105 -11.67 -11.07 0.80
CA LEU A 105 -12.59 -9.94 0.81
C LEU A 105 -11.89 -8.73 1.41
N LEU A 106 -12.01 -7.58 0.76
CA LEU A 106 -11.49 -6.30 1.23
C LEU A 106 -12.61 -5.28 1.23
N PHE A 107 -12.85 -4.70 2.40
CA PHE A 107 -13.77 -3.59 2.54
C PHE A 107 -12.96 -2.30 2.37
N ASP A 108 -13.11 -1.67 1.22
CA ASP A 108 -12.45 -0.40 0.90
C ASP A 108 -13.20 0.75 1.57
N ARG A 109 -14.53 0.70 1.58
CA ARG A 109 -15.37 1.64 2.31
C ARG A 109 -16.64 0.97 2.82
N LEU A 110 -16.99 1.25 4.06
CA LEU A 110 -18.29 0.90 4.63
C LEU A 110 -18.59 1.92 5.72
N SER A 111 -19.14 3.05 5.32
CA SER A 111 -19.28 4.20 6.21
C SER A 111 -20.63 4.87 6.12
N LEU A 112 -21.05 5.40 7.26
CA LEU A 112 -22.23 6.24 7.41
C LEU A 112 -21.76 7.69 7.48
N THR A 113 -22.20 8.51 6.55
CA THR A 113 -21.91 9.95 6.50
C THR A 113 -23.15 10.73 6.88
N TYR A 114 -23.06 11.52 7.94
CA TYR A 114 -24.07 12.45 8.40
C TYR A 114 -23.64 13.89 8.09
N ASN A 115 -24.44 14.62 7.31
CA ASN A 115 -24.21 16.03 7.02
C ASN A 115 -24.79 16.87 8.16
N ILE A 116 -23.93 17.48 8.98
CA ILE A 116 -24.34 18.37 10.07
C ILE A 116 -24.74 19.74 9.50
N SER A 117 -24.02 20.19 8.48
CA SER A 117 -24.31 21.38 7.68
C SER A 117 -23.88 21.14 6.22
N GLU A 118 -23.96 22.18 5.38
CA GLU A 118 -23.46 22.10 3.99
C GLU A 118 -21.95 21.84 3.92
N THR A 119 -21.19 22.32 4.90
CA THR A 119 -19.72 22.23 4.94
C THR A 119 -19.21 21.19 5.93
N ILE A 120 -19.99 20.85 6.96
CA ILE A 120 -19.57 19.96 8.06
C ILE A 120 -20.19 18.57 7.92
N LYS A 121 -19.34 17.54 7.96
CA LYS A 121 -19.73 16.13 7.82
C LYS A 121 -19.11 15.29 8.93
N LEU A 122 -19.90 14.34 9.44
CA LEU A 122 -19.44 13.29 10.33
C LEU A 122 -19.52 11.96 9.59
N GLU A 123 -18.39 11.31 9.38
CA GLU A 123 -18.30 9.98 8.79
C GLU A 123 -17.89 8.95 9.85
N THR A 124 -18.54 7.80 9.91
CA THR A 124 -18.20 6.71 10.84
C THR A 124 -18.29 5.34 10.16
N GLY A 125 -17.45 4.41 10.57
CA GLY A 125 -17.36 3.06 10.01
C GLY A 125 -15.97 2.81 9.43
N LYS A 126 -15.89 2.11 8.30
CA LYS A 126 -14.64 1.88 7.60
C LYS A 126 -14.38 3.01 6.61
N ILE A 127 -13.57 3.98 7.06
CA ILE A 127 -13.29 5.23 6.37
C ILE A 127 -12.12 5.06 5.39
N SER A 128 -12.32 5.54 4.17
CA SER A 128 -11.31 5.49 3.13
C SER A 128 -10.20 6.51 3.40
N ARG A 129 -8.97 6.13 3.06
CA ARG A 129 -7.79 6.98 3.22
C ARG A 129 -7.78 8.13 2.21
N HIS A 130 -7.42 9.33 2.67
CA HIS A 130 -7.03 10.43 1.79
C HIS A 130 -5.56 10.28 1.40
N ARG A 131 -5.28 10.19 0.10
CA ARG A 131 -3.90 10.14 -0.40
C ARG A 131 -3.33 11.55 -0.52
N GLY A 132 -2.06 11.74 -0.16
CA GLY A 132 -1.39 13.02 -0.42
C GLY A 132 -0.92 13.17 -1.87
N LEU A 133 0.00 14.10 -2.12
CA LEU A 133 0.28 14.68 -3.44
C LEU A 133 1.17 13.80 -4.34
N PHE A 134 1.74 12.74 -3.79
CA PHE A 134 2.77 11.95 -4.47
C PHE A 134 2.24 10.59 -4.94
N TYR A 135 2.67 10.20 -6.15
CA TYR A 135 2.24 8.98 -6.81
C TYR A 135 2.65 7.67 -6.09
N LEU A 136 3.82 7.66 -5.44
CA LEU A 136 4.33 6.48 -4.74
C LEU A 136 4.09 6.55 -3.23
N VAL A 137 4.80 7.47 -2.57
CA VAL A 137 4.78 7.65 -1.12
C VAL A 137 4.66 9.12 -0.84
N SER A 138 3.68 9.46 -0.02
CA SER A 138 3.39 10.81 0.42
C SER A 138 3.69 10.89 1.92
N PRO A 139 4.72 11.66 2.34
CA PRO A 139 4.98 11.93 3.75
C PRO A 139 3.77 12.50 4.51
N ALA A 140 2.92 13.28 3.82
CA ALA A 140 1.70 13.83 4.43
C ALA A 140 0.62 12.78 4.73
N ASP A 141 0.75 11.59 4.15
CA ASP A 141 -0.24 10.54 4.28
C ASP A 141 0.00 9.64 5.52
N LEU A 142 -0.36 10.19 6.68
CA LEU A 142 -0.09 9.62 8.00
C LEU A 142 -0.99 8.42 8.37
N LEU A 143 -2.11 8.20 7.67
CA LEU A 143 -3.04 7.08 7.93
C LEU A 143 -2.74 5.84 7.08
N ASN A 144 -1.47 5.59 6.78
CA ASN A 144 -1.06 4.43 6.01
C ASN A 144 -1.33 3.11 6.73
N ASN A 145 -1.92 2.16 6.01
CA ASN A 145 -2.27 0.82 6.47
C ASN A 145 -1.60 -0.22 5.58
N TYR A 146 -1.54 -1.46 6.07
CA TYR A 146 -0.97 -2.55 5.30
C TYR A 146 -1.83 -2.90 4.08
N ALA A 147 -1.17 -3.28 2.99
CA ALA A 147 -1.80 -3.80 1.79
C ALA A 147 -2.51 -5.14 2.09
N GLY A 148 -3.73 -5.29 1.56
CA GLY A 148 -4.56 -6.50 1.67
C GLY A 148 -4.48 -7.43 0.46
N GLY A 149 -3.58 -7.17 -0.48
CA GLY A 149 -3.40 -7.99 -1.69
C GLY A 149 -2.83 -9.39 -1.43
N PHE A 150 -2.55 -10.12 -2.52
CA PHE A 150 -1.83 -11.38 -2.49
C PHE A 150 -0.32 -11.15 -2.59
N LYS A 151 0.50 -12.04 -2.02
CA LYS A 151 1.97 -11.99 -2.13
C LYS A 151 2.47 -12.14 -3.57
N PRO A 152 2.03 -13.14 -4.35
CA PRO A 152 2.69 -13.46 -5.62
C PRO A 152 2.24 -12.57 -6.77
N THR A 153 1.08 -11.90 -6.65
CA THR A 153 0.40 -11.23 -7.76
C THR A 153 -0.42 -10.03 -7.31
N ARG A 154 -0.72 -9.14 -8.25
CA ARG A 154 -1.62 -7.99 -8.10
C ARG A 154 -2.32 -7.71 -9.43
N ILE A 155 -3.50 -7.11 -9.37
CA ILE A 155 -4.15 -6.55 -10.57
C ILE A 155 -3.57 -5.16 -10.83
N TYR A 156 -2.98 -4.95 -12.02
CA TYR A 156 -2.20 -3.76 -12.36
C TYR A 156 -3.02 -2.59 -12.93
N HIS A 157 -4.34 -2.78 -13.11
CA HIS A 157 -5.23 -1.74 -13.60
C HIS A 157 -5.18 -0.46 -12.73
N PRO A 158 -5.12 0.76 -13.31
CA PRO A 158 -5.00 2.01 -12.54
C PRO A 158 -6.04 2.19 -11.43
N ALA A 159 -7.31 1.81 -11.69
CA ALA A 159 -8.38 1.91 -10.69
C ALA A 159 -8.17 0.98 -9.48
N MET A 160 -7.41 -0.12 -9.63
CA MET A 160 -7.16 -1.07 -8.55
C MET A 160 -6.10 -0.58 -7.56
N LYS A 161 -5.30 0.42 -7.92
CA LYS A 161 -4.27 0.97 -7.02
C LYS A 161 -4.84 1.51 -5.72
N GLN A 162 -6.08 2.01 -5.73
CA GLN A 162 -6.74 2.57 -4.54
C GLN A 162 -7.19 1.47 -3.56
N ALA A 163 -7.60 0.32 -4.08
CA ALA A 163 -8.21 -0.77 -3.31
C ALA A 163 -7.20 -1.73 -2.66
N THR A 164 -5.91 -1.64 -2.98
CA THR A 164 -4.93 -2.60 -2.44
C THR A 164 -4.52 -2.33 -1.00
N THR A 165 -4.75 -1.12 -0.49
CA THR A 165 -4.47 -0.73 0.91
C THR A 165 -5.75 -0.83 1.74
N GLU A 166 -5.68 -1.45 2.91
CA GLU A 166 -6.86 -1.64 3.77
C GLU A 166 -7.31 -0.31 4.41
N SER A 167 -8.60 0.01 4.36
CA SER A 167 -9.17 1.15 5.07
C SER A 167 -9.32 0.87 6.57
N SER A 168 -9.32 1.90 7.42
CA SER A 168 -9.44 1.75 8.88
C SER A 168 -10.87 1.92 9.37
N TRP A 169 -11.25 1.15 10.39
CA TRP A 169 -12.43 1.45 11.19
C TRP A 169 -12.18 2.67 12.06
N GLY A 170 -13.14 3.60 12.10
CA GLY A 170 -12.97 4.87 12.78
C GLY A 170 -14.13 5.83 12.59
N ALA A 171 -13.86 7.09 12.90
CA ALA A 171 -14.74 8.21 12.64
C ALA A 171 -13.92 9.42 12.16
N GLU A 172 -14.51 10.26 11.32
CA GLU A 172 -13.94 11.50 10.81
C GLU A 172 -14.99 12.61 10.92
N LEU A 173 -14.62 13.71 11.56
CA LEU A 173 -15.36 14.97 11.50
C LEU A 173 -14.60 15.89 10.54
N SER A 174 -15.24 16.33 9.47
CA SER A 174 -14.61 17.21 8.48
C SER A 174 -15.46 18.43 8.19
N GLU A 175 -14.78 19.56 7.99
CA GLU A 175 -15.31 20.82 7.49
C GLU A 175 -14.59 21.13 6.18
N THR A 176 -15.35 21.36 5.11
CA THR A 176 -14.79 21.74 3.81
C THR A 176 -15.53 22.96 3.29
N GLY A 177 -14.82 24.07 3.14
CA GLY A 177 -15.33 25.30 2.55
C GLY A 177 -14.45 25.79 1.40
N GLU A 178 -14.79 26.95 0.85
CA GLU A 178 -14.04 27.54 -0.28
C GLU A 178 -12.61 27.95 0.10
N GLN A 179 -12.40 28.33 1.37
CA GLN A 179 -11.13 28.90 1.84
C GLN A 179 -10.22 27.88 2.52
N HIS A 180 -10.79 26.82 3.09
CA HIS A 180 -10.02 25.83 3.84
C HIS A 180 -10.74 24.49 3.92
N ALA A 181 -9.99 23.46 4.28
CA ALA A 181 -10.49 22.17 4.72
C ALA A 181 -9.85 21.80 6.06
N LEU A 182 -10.65 21.32 7.00
CA LEU A 182 -10.22 20.85 8.32
C LEU A 182 -10.84 19.48 8.57
N SER A 183 -10.07 18.49 9.00
CA SER A 183 -10.61 17.20 9.40
C SER A 183 -9.94 16.66 10.66
N PHE A 184 -10.73 15.98 11.47
CA PHE A 184 -10.30 15.25 12.64
C PHE A 184 -10.75 13.79 12.54
N SER A 185 -9.80 12.89 12.38
CA SER A 185 -10.03 11.45 12.23
C SER A 185 -9.55 10.67 13.45
N VAL A 186 -10.31 9.67 13.86
CA VAL A 186 -9.98 8.74 14.94
C VAL A 186 -10.02 7.32 14.42
N ALA A 187 -8.91 6.60 14.51
CA ALA A 187 -8.82 5.17 14.23
C ALA A 187 -8.36 4.44 15.51
N PRO A 188 -9.29 3.80 16.25
CA PRO A 188 -8.95 3.12 17.49
C PRO A 188 -8.13 1.86 17.23
N LYS A 189 -7.35 1.47 18.25
CA LYS A 189 -6.69 0.17 18.30
C LYS A 189 -7.72 -0.91 18.66
N LEU A 190 -8.07 -1.74 17.69
CA LEU A 190 -9.08 -2.80 17.86
C LEU A 190 -8.44 -4.18 18.03
N THR A 191 -7.17 -4.32 17.65
CA THR A 191 -6.40 -5.56 17.74
C THR A 191 -4.91 -5.27 17.91
N GLN A 192 -4.10 -6.31 18.06
CA GLN A 192 -2.65 -6.23 17.95
C GLN A 192 -2.21 -6.59 16.53
N PRO A 193 -0.98 -6.24 16.12
CA PRO A 193 -0.41 -6.76 14.87
C PRO A 193 -0.39 -8.30 14.87
N GLY A 194 -0.57 -8.89 13.69
CA GLY A 194 -0.53 -10.34 13.52
C GLY A 194 0.85 -10.96 13.81
N ALA A 195 0.94 -12.29 13.68
CA ALA A 195 2.17 -13.03 13.91
C ALA A 195 3.32 -12.49 13.04
N ARG A 196 4.49 -12.27 13.67
CA ARG A 196 5.64 -11.58 13.05
C ARG A 196 6.37 -12.41 12.00
N TYR A 197 6.32 -13.73 12.13
CA TYR A 197 6.82 -14.67 11.13
C TYR A 197 5.86 -14.82 9.93
N ALA A 198 4.69 -14.19 9.98
CA ALA A 198 3.74 -14.13 8.89
C ALA A 198 3.76 -12.76 8.21
N SER A 199 3.52 -12.76 6.91
CA SER A 199 3.31 -11.55 6.15
C SER A 199 1.97 -10.90 6.47
N SER A 200 1.85 -9.61 6.20
CA SER A 200 0.61 -8.83 6.36
C SER A 200 -0.54 -9.36 5.50
N THR A 201 -0.24 -10.11 4.44
CA THR A 201 -1.24 -10.76 3.59
C THR A 201 -1.99 -11.90 4.28
N ALA A 202 -1.39 -12.54 5.30
CA ALA A 202 -2.01 -13.59 6.10
C ALA A 202 -2.80 -13.03 7.30
N TRP A 203 -2.55 -11.77 7.65
CA TRP A 203 -3.27 -11.10 8.74
C TRP A 203 -4.74 -10.88 8.36
N SER A 204 -5.60 -10.73 9.36
CA SER A 204 -6.97 -10.28 9.18
C SER A 204 -7.02 -8.81 8.75
N SER A 205 -8.17 -8.39 8.21
CA SER A 205 -8.43 -7.00 7.85
C SER A 205 -8.20 -6.05 9.05
N LEU A 206 -8.68 -6.41 10.25
CA LEU A 206 -8.50 -5.61 11.46
C LEU A 206 -7.03 -5.48 11.88
N GLU A 207 -6.24 -6.55 11.75
CA GLU A 207 -4.80 -6.52 12.06
C GLU A 207 -4.02 -5.64 11.09
N ARG A 208 -4.46 -5.53 9.83
CA ARG A 208 -3.86 -4.61 8.85
C ARG A 208 -4.29 -3.16 9.02
N SER A 209 -5.50 -2.91 9.54
CA SER A 209 -6.11 -1.57 9.52
C SER A 209 -6.22 -0.88 10.88
N ASN A 210 -6.25 -1.63 11.98
CA ASN A 210 -6.58 -1.13 13.33
C ASN A 210 -5.68 -1.75 14.41
N SER A 211 -4.44 -2.11 14.06
CA SER A 211 -3.44 -2.59 15.04
C SER A 211 -2.84 -1.48 15.91
N ASN A 212 -3.03 -0.23 15.50
CA ASN A 212 -2.48 0.97 16.14
C ASN A 212 -3.59 1.98 16.41
N GLU A 213 -3.47 2.68 17.52
CA GLU A 213 -4.31 3.83 17.86
C GLU A 213 -3.78 5.09 17.16
N ARG A 214 -4.66 5.82 16.47
CA ARG A 214 -4.32 7.01 15.71
C ARG A 214 -5.40 8.08 15.83
N TYR A 215 -4.97 9.31 16.09
CA TYR A 215 -5.79 10.52 16.05
C TYR A 215 -5.12 11.49 15.06
N LEU A 216 -5.79 11.83 13.97
CA LEU A 216 -5.25 12.71 12.92
C LEU A 216 -6.05 14.00 12.86
N LEU A 217 -5.38 15.13 13.00
CA LEU A 217 -5.90 16.45 12.67
C LEU A 217 -5.23 16.92 11.38
N SER A 218 -6.00 17.26 10.34
CA SER A 218 -5.50 17.73 9.05
C SER A 218 -6.13 19.06 8.68
N TYR A 219 -5.32 19.99 8.17
CA TYR A 219 -5.73 21.31 7.72
C TYR A 219 -5.13 21.61 6.34
N THR A 220 -5.92 22.19 5.44
CA THR A 220 -5.49 22.67 4.13
C THR A 220 -6.05 24.07 3.91
N ASP A 221 -5.20 24.99 3.44
CA ASP A 221 -5.59 26.37 3.16
C ASP A 221 -5.63 26.62 1.65
N TYR A 222 -6.74 27.15 1.14
CA TYR A 222 -6.94 27.45 -0.28
C TYR A 222 -6.78 28.94 -0.60
N ARG A 223 -6.53 29.80 0.40
CA ARG A 223 -6.50 31.27 0.21
C ARG A 223 -5.25 31.78 -0.50
N TYR A 224 -4.23 30.94 -0.70
CA TYR A 224 -2.90 31.35 -1.17
C TYR A 224 -2.71 31.28 -2.69
N GLY A 225 -3.76 31.53 -3.48
CA GLY A 225 -3.70 31.64 -4.94
C GLY A 225 -3.09 30.39 -5.59
N ASN A 226 -1.82 30.48 -6.00
CA ASN A 226 -1.10 29.37 -6.63
C ASN A 226 -0.53 28.34 -5.64
N ASN A 227 -0.63 28.58 -4.33
CA ASN A 227 -0.16 27.67 -3.28
C ASN A 227 -1.32 27.05 -2.52
N VAL A 228 -1.19 25.77 -2.20
CA VAL A 228 -2.12 25.03 -1.35
C VAL A 228 -1.33 24.37 -0.21
N PRO A 229 -1.01 25.13 0.86
CA PRO A 229 -0.33 24.58 2.01
C PRO A 229 -1.28 23.69 2.82
N SER A 230 -0.70 22.66 3.45
CA SER A 230 -1.39 21.72 4.31
C SER A 230 -0.52 21.34 5.51
N ALA A 231 -1.16 21.04 6.63
CA ALA A 231 -0.54 20.55 7.84
C ALA A 231 -1.35 19.39 8.41
N SER A 232 -0.67 18.39 8.95
CA SER A 232 -1.28 17.22 9.57
C SER A 232 -0.56 16.87 10.87
N LEU A 233 -1.30 16.62 11.93
CA LEU A 233 -0.81 16.19 13.23
C LEU A 233 -1.43 14.83 13.56
N MET A 234 -0.60 13.79 13.64
CA MET A 234 -1.00 12.47 14.11
C MET A 234 -0.52 12.24 15.54
N LEU A 235 -1.43 11.84 16.42
CA LEU A 235 -1.16 11.37 17.78
C LEU A 235 -1.56 9.89 17.91
N GLY A 236 -1.26 9.28 19.06
CA GLY A 236 -1.49 7.86 19.34
C GLY A 236 -0.17 7.08 19.44
N ASP A 237 -0.14 5.85 18.90
CA ASP A 237 1.01 4.95 19.02
C ASP A 237 2.26 5.46 18.27
N THR A 238 2.06 6.14 17.16
CA THR A 238 3.13 6.67 16.30
C THR A 238 2.95 8.17 16.03
N PRO A 239 3.30 9.05 16.99
CA PRO A 239 3.11 10.48 16.82
C PRO A 239 3.95 11.05 15.66
N ALA A 240 3.33 11.87 14.82
CA ALA A 240 3.97 12.51 13.69
C ALA A 240 3.34 13.87 13.36
N VAL A 241 4.12 14.72 12.71
CA VAL A 241 3.67 15.99 12.14
C VAL A 241 4.08 15.98 10.67
N ALA A 242 3.18 16.34 9.77
CA ALA A 242 3.49 16.51 8.37
C ALA A 242 3.04 17.87 7.84
N LEU A 243 3.80 18.39 6.90
CA LEU A 243 3.54 19.62 6.17
C LEU A 243 3.60 19.31 4.69
N GLY A 244 2.67 19.86 3.92
CA GLY A 244 2.64 19.73 2.46
C GLY A 244 2.38 21.06 1.80
N ASN A 245 2.90 21.27 0.60
CA ASN A 245 2.55 22.40 -0.24
C ASN A 245 2.49 21.94 -1.70
N SER A 246 1.42 22.32 -2.39
CA SER A 246 1.32 22.22 -3.85
C SER A 246 1.36 23.64 -4.42
N TYR A 247 2.37 23.92 -5.25
CA TYR A 247 2.60 25.20 -5.90
C TYR A 247 2.44 25.09 -7.41
N ASN A 248 1.45 25.79 -7.97
CA ASN A 248 1.27 25.92 -9.41
C ASN A 248 2.23 27.01 -9.94
N VAL A 249 3.39 26.58 -10.45
CA VAL A 249 4.39 27.46 -11.07
C VAL A 249 3.82 28.09 -12.34
N SER A 250 3.04 27.31 -13.10
CA SER A 250 2.25 27.75 -14.25
C SER A 250 0.98 26.91 -14.35
N GLN A 251 0.12 27.18 -15.34
CA GLN A 251 -1.07 26.35 -15.60
C GLN A 251 -0.73 24.89 -15.95
N GLN A 252 0.49 24.64 -16.44
CA GLN A 252 0.94 23.32 -16.87
C GLN A 252 1.95 22.69 -15.91
N LEU A 253 2.57 23.46 -15.00
CA LEU A 253 3.64 22.99 -14.13
C LEU A 253 3.30 23.18 -12.66
N THR A 254 3.25 22.06 -11.93
CA THR A 254 3.02 22.01 -10.48
C THR A 254 4.26 21.47 -9.77
N PHE A 255 4.67 22.13 -8.70
CA PHE A 255 5.70 21.67 -7.78
C PHE A 255 5.04 21.25 -6.46
N ASN A 256 5.33 20.03 -6.02
CA ASN A 256 4.83 19.50 -4.75
C ASN A 256 6.00 19.31 -3.79
N SER A 257 5.79 19.67 -2.53
CA SER A 257 6.72 19.36 -1.45
C SER A 257 5.96 18.84 -0.23
N GLU A 258 6.44 17.77 0.37
CA GLU A 258 5.92 17.23 1.62
C GLU A 258 7.06 16.87 2.55
N LEU A 259 6.90 17.17 3.83
CA LEU A 259 7.83 16.87 4.90
C LEU A 259 7.05 16.23 6.04
N ALA A 260 7.51 15.11 6.57
CA ALA A 260 6.97 14.53 7.79
C ALA A 260 8.07 14.30 8.82
N TRP A 261 7.76 14.60 10.08
CA TRP A 261 8.58 14.29 11.24
C TRP A 261 7.83 13.27 12.11
N HIS A 262 8.52 12.18 12.44
CA HIS A 262 8.00 11.10 13.26
C HIS A 262 8.78 11.04 14.56
N ARG A 263 8.08 10.98 15.70
CA ARG A 263 8.73 10.90 17.01
C ARG A 263 9.46 9.57 17.24
N LYS A 264 8.97 8.49 16.60
CA LYS A 264 9.51 7.13 16.68
C LYS A 264 9.69 6.55 15.27
N SER A 265 10.50 5.51 15.14
CA SER A 265 10.66 4.80 13.87
C SER A 265 9.33 4.16 13.41
N PRO A 266 8.94 4.35 12.14
CA PRO A 266 7.71 3.78 11.59
C PRO A 266 7.76 2.25 11.40
N TRP A 267 8.96 1.66 11.38
CA TRP A 267 9.20 0.21 11.34
C TRP A 267 10.44 -0.21 12.14
N ARG A 268 10.63 -1.53 12.25
CA ARG A 268 11.67 -2.16 13.07
C ARG A 268 12.96 -2.35 12.29
N HIS A 269 14.10 -2.23 12.98
CA HIS A 269 15.43 -2.42 12.41
C HIS A 269 16.09 -3.68 12.94
N LEU A 270 16.99 -4.23 12.13
CA LEU A 270 17.80 -5.39 12.50
C LEU A 270 18.73 -5.00 13.65
N ASP A 271 18.70 -5.76 14.74
CA ASP A 271 19.52 -5.50 15.91
C ASP A 271 20.89 -6.16 15.78
N GLU A 272 21.95 -5.36 15.83
CA GLU A 272 23.31 -5.85 15.63
C GLU A 272 23.79 -6.79 16.74
N GLU A 273 23.35 -6.58 17.99
CA GLU A 273 23.72 -7.44 19.11
C GLU A 273 23.05 -8.81 18.95
N LYS A 274 21.78 -8.83 18.53
CA LYS A 274 21.03 -10.06 18.27
C LYS A 274 21.57 -10.83 17.07
N VAL A 275 22.06 -10.13 16.05
CA VAL A 275 22.79 -10.73 14.93
C VAL A 275 24.04 -11.44 15.43
N SER A 276 24.85 -10.79 16.29
CA SER A 276 26.05 -11.41 16.85
C SER A 276 25.73 -12.60 17.76
N GLN A 277 24.66 -12.54 18.55
CA GLN A 277 24.18 -13.69 19.34
C GLN A 277 23.86 -14.89 18.42
N LEU A 278 23.08 -14.65 17.36
CA LEU A 278 22.69 -15.67 16.39
C LEU A 278 23.89 -16.26 15.64
N GLN A 279 24.86 -15.44 15.25
CA GLN A 279 26.10 -15.88 14.61
C GLN A 279 26.98 -16.73 15.55
N ASN A 280 26.85 -16.53 16.86
CA ASN A 280 27.47 -17.35 17.91
C ASN A 280 26.56 -18.50 18.39
N TYR A 281 25.56 -18.90 17.59
CA TYR A 281 24.65 -20.02 17.89
C TYR A 281 23.81 -19.84 19.16
N THR A 282 23.57 -18.59 19.57
CA THR A 282 22.60 -18.23 20.61
C THR A 282 21.36 -17.67 19.92
N PHE A 283 20.20 -18.30 20.11
CA PHE A 283 18.99 -18.00 19.35
C PHE A 283 18.06 -17.03 20.09
N PRO A 284 18.04 -15.72 19.75
CA PRO A 284 17.17 -14.78 20.42
C PRO A 284 15.72 -14.85 19.93
N ASP A 285 14.77 -14.62 20.84
CA ASP A 285 13.32 -14.58 20.53
C ASP A 285 12.92 -13.42 19.59
N ALA A 286 13.77 -12.40 19.47
CA ALA A 286 13.55 -11.26 18.58
C ALA A 286 14.86 -10.82 17.93
N LEU A 287 14.83 -10.69 16.60
CA LEU A 287 15.96 -10.24 15.78
C LEU A 287 15.85 -8.76 15.37
N TYR A 288 14.64 -8.18 15.44
CA TYR A 288 14.36 -6.79 15.08
C TYR A 288 13.80 -6.03 16.29
N HIS A 289 14.03 -4.73 16.37
CA HIS A 289 13.41 -3.85 17.37
C HIS A 289 13.01 -2.51 16.74
N THR A 290 12.06 -1.78 17.34
CA THR A 290 11.74 -0.41 16.89
C THR A 290 12.69 0.57 17.57
N PRO A 291 13.57 1.27 16.83
CA PRO A 291 14.48 2.23 17.47
C PRO A 291 13.70 3.42 18.05
N GLU A 292 14.08 3.86 19.24
CA GLU A 292 13.61 5.12 19.84
C GLU A 292 14.35 6.32 19.24
N LYS A 293 14.23 6.48 17.92
CA LYS A 293 14.83 7.57 17.18
C LYS A 293 13.76 8.35 16.43
N GLN A 294 13.95 9.66 16.40
CA GLN A 294 13.15 10.54 15.57
C GLN A 294 13.49 10.30 14.10
N ASN A 295 12.49 10.42 13.24
CA ASN A 295 12.65 10.22 11.81
C ASN A 295 12.02 11.33 11.00
N VAL A 296 12.57 11.54 9.81
CA VAL A 296 12.10 12.54 8.85
C VAL A 296 11.90 11.87 7.50
N GLU A 297 10.78 12.20 6.87
CA GLU A 297 10.49 11.87 5.48
C GLU A 297 10.34 13.17 4.69
N LEU A 298 10.88 13.21 3.47
CA LEU A 298 10.83 14.35 2.57
C LEU A 298 10.49 13.86 1.17
N ALA A 299 9.52 14.49 0.53
CA ALA A 299 9.20 14.28 -0.87
C ALA A 299 9.17 15.60 -1.61
N LEU A 300 9.82 15.66 -2.78
CA LEU A 300 9.84 16.82 -3.67
C LEU A 300 9.48 16.34 -5.06
N GLY A 301 8.54 17.01 -5.74
CA GLY A 301 8.00 16.54 -7.01
C GLY A 301 7.71 17.67 -7.98
N LEU A 302 7.90 17.38 -9.25
CA LEU A 302 7.46 18.22 -10.37
C LEU A 302 6.49 17.42 -11.22
N GLN A 303 5.37 18.03 -11.56
CA GLN A 303 4.37 17.49 -12.47
C GLN A 303 4.13 18.49 -13.61
N TYR A 304 4.28 18.02 -14.84
CA TYR A 304 3.93 18.74 -16.05
C TYR A 304 2.68 18.13 -16.67
N THR A 305 1.69 18.95 -17.01
CA THR A 305 0.48 18.56 -17.73
C THR A 305 0.48 19.26 -19.09
N SER A 306 0.48 18.50 -20.17
CA SER A 306 0.43 19.04 -21.53
C SER A 306 -0.97 19.51 -21.91
N ASP A 307 -1.07 20.26 -23.01
CA ASP A 307 -2.35 20.71 -23.59
C ASP A 307 -3.27 19.55 -24.02
N ARG A 308 -2.71 18.36 -24.25
CA ARG A 308 -3.47 17.12 -24.53
C ARG A 308 -3.78 16.32 -23.26
N PHE A 309 -3.75 16.96 -22.09
CA PHE A 309 -3.97 16.35 -20.77
C PHE A 309 -3.03 15.18 -20.44
N SER A 310 -1.88 15.08 -21.12
CA SER A 310 -0.87 14.09 -20.76
C SER A 310 -0.07 14.60 -19.57
N GLN A 311 0.11 13.75 -18.56
CA GLN A 311 0.79 14.10 -17.32
C GLN A 311 2.17 13.44 -17.26
N PHE A 312 3.17 14.17 -16.79
CA PHE A 312 4.53 13.68 -16.60
C PHE A 312 4.99 14.13 -15.21
N GLY A 313 5.44 13.19 -14.39
CA GLY A 313 5.88 13.48 -13.04
C GLY A 313 7.27 12.92 -12.77
N VAL A 314 8.06 13.67 -12.03
CA VAL A 314 9.29 13.19 -11.38
C VAL A 314 9.24 13.59 -9.93
N ALA A 315 9.64 12.70 -9.03
CA ALA A 315 9.76 13.00 -7.63
C ALA A 315 11.02 12.37 -7.02
N TYR A 316 11.55 13.06 -6.02
CA TYR A 316 12.58 12.58 -5.12
C TYR A 316 11.92 12.29 -3.78
N TYR A 317 12.22 11.13 -3.21
CA TYR A 317 11.74 10.71 -1.89
C TYR A 317 12.91 10.32 -1.00
N PHE A 318 12.90 10.83 0.22
CA PHE A 318 13.87 10.55 1.27
C PHE A 318 13.15 10.10 2.54
N GLN A 319 13.74 9.12 3.21
CA GLN A 319 13.30 8.67 4.54
C GLN A 319 14.52 8.35 5.41
N SER A 320 14.59 8.95 6.60
CA SER A 320 15.70 8.70 7.52
C SER A 320 15.66 7.30 8.16
N ALA A 321 14.45 6.75 8.28
CA ALA A 321 14.20 5.40 8.80
C ALA A 321 14.71 4.31 7.85
N GLY A 322 14.99 4.62 6.58
CA GLY A 322 15.58 3.69 5.61
C GLY A 322 16.88 3.05 6.10
N TYR A 323 17.19 1.86 5.60
CA TYR A 323 18.47 1.22 5.82
C TYR A 323 19.57 1.95 5.05
N SER A 324 20.64 2.34 5.75
CA SER A 324 21.88 2.78 5.09
C SER A 324 22.57 1.60 4.39
N ALA A 325 23.47 1.89 3.44
CA ALA A 325 24.27 0.87 2.76
C ALA A 325 25.05 -0.05 3.72
N ARG A 326 25.45 0.44 4.92
CA ARG A 326 26.11 -0.38 5.94
C ARG A 326 25.13 -1.32 6.64
N GLN A 327 23.97 -0.81 7.06
CA GLN A 327 22.95 -1.64 7.73
C GLN A 327 22.36 -2.67 6.77
N TRP A 328 22.19 -2.30 5.51
CA TRP A 328 21.72 -3.22 4.46
C TRP A 328 22.72 -4.35 4.21
N ARG A 329 24.02 -4.04 4.16
CA ARG A 329 25.06 -5.09 4.09
C ARG A 329 24.97 -6.06 5.25
N LYS A 330 24.77 -5.59 6.48
CA LYS A 330 24.58 -6.48 7.65
C LYS A 330 23.36 -7.40 7.50
N GLN A 331 22.26 -6.89 6.96
CA GLN A 331 21.09 -7.74 6.63
C GLN A 331 21.48 -8.84 5.65
N THR A 332 22.17 -8.50 4.56
CA THR A 332 22.56 -9.48 3.54
C THR A 332 23.64 -10.45 4.02
N ASP A 333 24.55 -10.00 4.89
CA ASP A 333 25.58 -10.84 5.49
C ASP A 333 24.95 -11.88 6.43
N LEU A 334 23.94 -11.49 7.21
CA LEU A 334 23.19 -12.44 8.02
C LEU A 334 22.43 -13.45 7.15
N ILE A 335 21.80 -13.03 6.05
CA ILE A 335 21.15 -13.96 5.12
C ILE A 335 22.17 -14.99 4.58
N ASN A 336 23.37 -14.53 4.19
CA ASN A 336 24.43 -15.42 3.75
C ASN A 336 24.89 -16.40 4.84
N PHE A 337 24.98 -15.95 6.09
CA PHE A 337 25.26 -16.82 7.23
C PHE A 337 24.17 -17.90 7.41
N LEU A 338 22.88 -17.51 7.38
CA LEU A 338 21.76 -18.44 7.55
C LEU A 338 21.57 -19.41 6.36
N ASN A 339 22.13 -19.08 5.19
CA ASN A 339 22.14 -19.96 4.02
C ASN A 339 23.20 -21.07 4.09
N GLN A 340 24.11 -21.04 5.08
CA GLN A 340 25.11 -22.08 5.24
C GLN A 340 24.43 -23.42 5.54
N ARG A 341 24.81 -24.46 4.81
CA ARG A 341 24.35 -25.82 5.07
C ARG A 341 25.09 -26.38 6.28
N THR A 342 24.37 -27.08 7.14
CA THR A 342 24.94 -27.70 8.34
C THR A 342 24.54 -29.17 8.39
N GLN A 343 25.34 -30.02 9.02
CA GLN A 343 24.97 -31.44 9.17
C GLN A 343 23.92 -31.66 10.28
N ASN A 344 23.44 -30.60 10.94
CA ASN A 344 22.50 -30.66 12.05
C ASN A 344 21.10 -30.19 11.60
N PRO A 345 20.12 -31.10 11.44
CA PRO A 345 18.78 -30.75 11.01
C PRO A 345 18.05 -29.74 11.90
N ALA A 346 18.29 -29.77 13.22
CA ALA A 346 17.67 -28.84 14.15
C ALA A 346 18.20 -27.40 13.95
N LEU A 347 19.49 -27.29 13.64
CA LEU A 347 20.14 -26.01 13.34
C LEU A 347 19.68 -25.46 11.98
N GLU A 348 19.56 -26.31 10.96
CA GLU A 348 19.02 -25.91 9.66
C GLU A 348 17.58 -25.39 9.78
N SER A 349 16.73 -26.10 10.53
CA SER A 349 15.35 -25.66 10.82
C SER A 349 15.31 -24.31 11.56
N ALA A 350 16.18 -24.12 12.55
CA ALA A 350 16.30 -22.83 13.23
C ALA A 350 16.69 -21.71 12.25
N PHE A 351 17.67 -21.93 11.39
CA PHE A 351 18.08 -20.95 10.38
C PHE A 351 16.97 -20.64 9.38
N ASP A 352 16.21 -21.65 8.94
CA ASP A 352 15.04 -21.46 8.08
C ASP A 352 13.99 -20.59 8.75
N ASN A 353 13.68 -20.81 10.04
CA ASN A 353 12.76 -19.96 10.79
C ASN A 353 13.20 -18.49 10.84
N TYR A 354 14.49 -18.21 11.05
CA TYR A 354 15.01 -16.84 11.00
C TYR A 354 14.92 -16.26 9.58
N LYS A 355 15.16 -17.05 8.53
CA LYS A 355 14.97 -16.60 7.15
C LYS A 355 13.52 -16.19 6.87
N TYR A 356 12.53 -16.95 7.33
CA TYR A 356 11.12 -16.58 7.23
C TYR A 356 10.77 -15.32 8.02
N LEU A 357 11.30 -15.17 9.24
CA LEU A 357 11.11 -13.98 10.04
C LEU A 357 11.65 -12.73 9.32
N MET A 358 12.90 -12.79 8.84
CA MET A 358 13.54 -11.68 8.13
C MET A 358 12.79 -11.32 6.84
N ALA A 359 12.42 -12.33 6.04
CA ALA A 359 11.67 -12.13 4.81
C ALA A 359 10.30 -11.48 5.09
N SER A 360 9.61 -11.91 6.14
CA SER A 360 8.31 -11.37 6.55
C SER A 360 8.41 -9.94 7.08
N GLU A 361 9.44 -9.60 7.86
CA GLU A 361 9.66 -8.23 8.34
C GLU A 361 9.92 -7.25 7.18
N ILE A 362 10.71 -7.66 6.18
CA ILE A 362 10.94 -6.86 4.96
C ILE A 362 9.64 -6.74 4.14
N TYR A 363 8.91 -7.85 3.97
CA TYR A 363 7.63 -7.84 3.28
C TYR A 363 6.61 -6.93 3.99
N ASN A 364 6.51 -6.98 5.31
CA ASN A 364 5.56 -6.19 6.08
C ASN A 364 5.87 -4.70 6.01
N THR A 365 7.15 -4.33 6.02
CA THR A 365 7.58 -2.93 5.84
C THR A 365 7.13 -2.39 4.48
N THR A 366 7.37 -3.15 3.40
CA THR A 366 6.91 -2.78 2.05
C THR A 366 5.40 -2.86 1.87
N GLY A 367 4.74 -3.80 2.54
CA GLY A 367 3.29 -3.97 2.57
C GLY A 367 2.59 -2.76 3.21
N LYS A 368 3.25 -2.04 4.11
CA LYS A 368 2.78 -0.75 4.65
C LYS A 368 3.09 0.43 3.72
N GLY A 369 3.61 0.19 2.52
CA GLY A 369 3.92 1.23 1.54
C GLY A 369 5.25 1.97 1.77
N HIS A 370 6.10 1.50 2.69
CA HIS A 370 7.44 2.06 2.87
C HIS A 370 8.43 1.40 1.92
N PHE A 371 9.43 2.17 1.47
CA PHE A 371 10.61 1.58 0.85
C PHE A 371 11.62 1.15 1.93
N ILE A 372 12.63 0.37 1.58
CA ILE A 372 13.58 -0.19 2.55
C ILE A 372 14.84 0.67 2.70
N GLY A 373 15.41 1.17 1.60
CA GLY A 373 16.53 2.12 1.57
C GLY A 373 16.12 3.57 1.90
N LYS A 374 17.02 4.54 1.69
CA LYS A 374 16.83 5.93 2.14
C LYS A 374 16.45 6.93 1.05
N HIS A 375 16.89 6.70 -0.19
CA HIS A 375 16.85 7.70 -1.25
C HIS A 375 16.29 7.12 -2.53
N TYR A 376 15.26 7.77 -3.06
CA TYR A 376 14.55 7.31 -4.24
C TYR A 376 14.33 8.44 -5.23
N ILE A 377 14.40 8.09 -6.50
CA ILE A 377 13.83 8.90 -7.58
C ILE A 377 12.74 8.06 -8.21
N ASN A 378 11.59 8.67 -8.45
CA ASN A 378 10.53 8.06 -9.22
C ASN A 378 10.07 8.97 -10.35
N SER A 379 9.64 8.33 -11.42
CA SER A 379 9.00 9.00 -12.54
C SER A 379 7.73 8.27 -12.93
N TYR A 380 6.76 9.01 -13.44
CA TYR A 380 5.54 8.45 -13.99
C TYR A 380 5.05 9.32 -15.13
N ALA A 381 4.26 8.73 -16.03
CA ALA A 381 3.48 9.51 -16.97
C ALA A 381 2.09 8.90 -17.17
N SER A 382 1.18 9.70 -17.69
CA SER A 382 -0.12 9.31 -18.23
C SER A 382 -0.23 9.96 -19.59
N ILE A 383 0.09 9.21 -20.65
CA ILE A 383 0.19 9.72 -22.02
C ILE A 383 -1.09 9.32 -22.76
N VAL A 384 -1.88 10.33 -23.14
CA VAL A 384 -3.14 10.14 -23.88
C VAL A 384 -2.81 10.00 -25.37
N LEU A 385 -3.35 8.95 -25.99
CA LEU A 385 -3.19 8.63 -27.42
C LEU A 385 -4.49 8.90 -28.18
N ASP A 386 -4.39 9.16 -29.49
CA ASP A 386 -5.49 9.66 -30.32
C ASP A 386 -6.71 8.68 -30.42
N GLU A 387 -6.53 7.38 -30.15
CA GLU A 387 -7.59 6.34 -30.24
C GLU A 387 -8.22 5.93 -28.88
N HIS A 388 -8.34 6.84 -27.91
CA HIS A 388 -8.79 6.54 -26.54
C HIS A 388 -7.92 5.51 -25.78
N GLY A 389 -6.65 5.40 -26.17
CA GLY A 389 -5.64 4.64 -25.45
C GLY A 389 -4.86 5.53 -24.48
N THR A 390 -4.42 4.99 -23.36
CA THR A 390 -3.54 5.68 -22.42
C THR A 390 -2.35 4.80 -22.07
N LEU A 391 -1.15 5.38 -22.08
CA LEU A 391 0.06 4.73 -21.58
C LEU A 391 0.43 5.29 -20.21
N HIS A 392 0.68 4.38 -19.26
CA HIS A 392 1.07 4.69 -17.90
C HIS A 392 2.46 4.12 -17.57
N PRO A 393 3.56 4.68 -18.13
CA PRO A 393 4.89 4.30 -17.73
C PRO A 393 5.18 4.82 -16.31
N TRP A 394 5.96 4.06 -15.56
CA TRP A 394 6.44 4.45 -14.24
C TRP A 394 7.80 3.80 -13.95
N SER A 395 8.60 4.44 -13.11
CA SER A 395 9.85 3.89 -12.61
C SER A 395 10.14 4.37 -11.19
N VAL A 396 10.89 3.55 -10.46
CA VAL A 396 11.39 3.79 -9.12
C VAL A 396 12.84 3.34 -9.09
N LEU A 397 13.75 4.22 -8.71
CA LEU A 397 15.18 3.97 -8.59
C LEU A 397 15.58 4.18 -7.14
N ASN A 398 16.15 3.16 -6.49
CA ASN A 398 16.86 3.33 -5.24
C ASN A 398 18.27 3.85 -5.56
N ILE A 399 18.57 5.08 -5.15
CA ILE A 399 19.86 5.74 -5.46
C ILE A 399 21.01 5.07 -4.71
N THR A 400 20.73 4.50 -3.54
CA THR A 400 21.76 3.96 -2.62
C THR A 400 22.36 2.67 -3.15
N ASP A 401 21.53 1.75 -3.64
CA ASP A 401 21.97 0.45 -4.15
C ASP A 401 21.84 0.27 -5.67
N LYS A 402 21.35 1.31 -6.37
CA LYS A 402 21.16 1.40 -7.82
C LYS A 402 20.19 0.36 -8.38
N SER A 403 19.39 -0.28 -7.55
CA SER A 403 18.32 -1.16 -8.01
C SER A 403 17.12 -0.34 -8.48
N SER A 404 16.36 -0.86 -9.44
CA SER A 404 15.17 -0.18 -9.95
C SER A 404 13.98 -1.10 -10.20
N MET A 405 12.79 -0.52 -10.12
CA MET A 405 11.54 -1.12 -10.55
C MET A 405 10.92 -0.22 -11.62
N LEU A 406 10.47 -0.78 -12.73
CA LEU A 406 9.89 -0.03 -13.83
C LEU A 406 8.75 -0.81 -14.47
N GLY A 407 7.84 -0.11 -15.11
CA GLY A 407 6.77 -0.75 -15.86
C GLY A 407 6.03 0.22 -16.75
N VAL A 408 5.22 -0.34 -17.64
CA VAL A 408 4.31 0.40 -18.50
C VAL A 408 3.01 -0.37 -18.61
N THR A 409 1.90 0.34 -18.44
CA THR A 409 0.55 -0.19 -18.65
C THR A 409 -0.07 0.56 -19.82
N PHE A 410 -0.61 -0.16 -20.79
CA PHE A 410 -1.48 0.37 -21.82
C PHE A 410 -2.92 0.03 -21.45
N THR A 411 -3.81 1.02 -21.47
CA THR A 411 -5.25 0.86 -21.23
C THR A 411 -6.03 1.39 -22.43
N ARG A 412 -7.10 0.72 -22.84
CA ARG A 412 -7.98 1.16 -23.93
C ARG A 412 -9.43 0.80 -23.65
N ARG A 413 -10.32 1.78 -23.79
CA ARG A 413 -11.77 1.55 -23.72
C ARG A 413 -12.31 1.06 -25.06
N LEU A 414 -13.16 0.04 -25.03
CA LEU A 414 -13.75 -0.56 -26.22
C LEU A 414 -15.10 0.09 -26.54
N ASN A 415 -15.19 0.69 -27.73
CA ASN A 415 -16.42 1.34 -28.19
C ASN A 415 -17.55 0.33 -28.51
N SER A 416 -17.21 -0.92 -28.86
CA SER A 416 -18.18 -1.96 -29.23
C SER A 416 -19.11 -2.40 -28.10
N LEU A 417 -18.79 -2.04 -26.85
CA LEU A 417 -19.57 -2.36 -25.64
C LEU A 417 -19.97 -1.10 -24.89
N ASN A 418 -20.38 -0.04 -25.60
CA ASN A 418 -20.77 1.25 -25.00
C ASN A 418 -19.74 1.82 -23.99
N LYS A 419 -18.44 1.51 -24.17
CA LYS A 419 -17.34 1.88 -23.26
C LYS A 419 -17.44 1.27 -21.85
N GLN A 420 -18.29 0.27 -21.64
CA GLN A 420 -18.37 -0.50 -20.39
C GLN A 420 -17.16 -1.41 -20.18
N MET A 421 -16.42 -1.75 -21.25
CA MET A 421 -15.24 -2.59 -21.19
C MET A 421 -13.96 -1.80 -21.47
N GLU A 422 -12.99 -1.93 -20.58
CA GLU A 422 -11.62 -1.45 -20.74
C GLU A 422 -10.67 -2.65 -20.76
N ILE A 423 -9.84 -2.75 -21.80
CA ILE A 423 -8.77 -3.73 -21.85
C ILE A 423 -7.46 -3.07 -21.44
N TYR A 424 -6.59 -3.84 -20.79
CA TYR A 424 -5.29 -3.36 -20.43
C TYR A 424 -4.23 -4.44 -20.56
N THR A 425 -3.02 -4.03 -20.89
CA THR A 425 -1.85 -4.90 -20.99
C THR A 425 -0.64 -4.15 -20.51
N GLY A 426 0.35 -4.85 -20.00
CA GLY A 426 1.55 -4.19 -19.55
C GLY A 426 2.68 -5.14 -19.24
N ILE A 427 3.82 -4.52 -18.99
CA ILE A 427 5.04 -5.18 -18.59
C ILE A 427 5.63 -4.45 -17.38
N TYR A 428 6.31 -5.19 -16.52
CA TYR A 428 7.08 -4.62 -15.42
C TYR A 428 8.35 -5.42 -15.17
N ALA A 429 9.34 -4.76 -14.59
CA ALA A 429 10.59 -5.35 -14.19
C ALA A 429 11.03 -4.80 -12.83
N ALA A 430 11.61 -5.67 -12.00
CA ALA A 430 12.39 -5.31 -10.82
C ALA A 430 13.80 -5.85 -11.05
N VAL A 431 14.78 -4.95 -11.13
CA VAL A 431 16.17 -5.26 -11.53
C VAL A 431 17.15 -4.74 -10.50
N GLY A 432 18.22 -5.47 -10.27
CA GLY A 432 19.21 -5.14 -9.26
C GLY A 432 20.06 -6.34 -8.89
N ASN A 433 21.16 -6.09 -8.19
CA ASN A 433 21.98 -7.19 -7.67
C ASN A 433 21.21 -7.97 -6.58
N LYS A 434 21.58 -9.24 -6.32
CA LYS A 434 20.91 -10.09 -5.31
C LYS A 434 20.99 -9.56 -3.86
N HIS A 435 21.83 -8.55 -3.61
CA HIS A 435 22.03 -7.88 -2.33
C HIS A 435 21.40 -6.47 -2.32
N SER A 436 20.55 -6.13 -3.29
CA SER A 436 19.88 -4.83 -3.40
C SER A 436 18.40 -5.00 -3.09
N GLU A 437 17.71 -3.92 -2.69
CA GLU A 437 16.29 -3.95 -2.33
C GLU A 437 15.42 -4.64 -3.38
N PHE A 438 15.50 -4.20 -4.65
CA PHE A 438 14.66 -4.76 -5.72
C PHE A 438 15.22 -6.06 -6.31
N GLY A 439 16.43 -6.48 -5.93
CA GLY A 439 17.00 -7.79 -6.30
C GLY A 439 16.96 -8.84 -5.19
N LEU A 440 16.63 -8.47 -3.96
CA LEU A 440 16.71 -9.34 -2.77
C LEU A 440 15.81 -10.56 -2.88
N PHE A 441 14.62 -10.40 -3.46
CA PHE A 441 13.66 -11.48 -3.74
C PHE A 441 13.72 -11.99 -5.19
N GLY A 442 14.76 -11.58 -5.92
CA GLY A 442 15.09 -12.04 -7.26
C GLY A 442 14.64 -11.05 -8.30
N GLU A 443 15.50 -10.83 -9.30
CA GLU A 443 15.13 -10.00 -10.45
C GLU A 443 13.86 -10.57 -11.08
N THR A 444 12.85 -9.72 -11.22
CA THR A 444 11.52 -10.13 -11.67
C THR A 444 11.24 -9.44 -12.99
N PHE A 445 10.73 -10.19 -13.96
CA PHE A 445 10.11 -9.67 -15.17
C PHE A 445 8.71 -10.25 -15.27
N GLY A 446 7.71 -9.41 -15.48
CA GLY A 446 6.34 -9.85 -15.61
C GLY A 446 5.62 -9.16 -16.76
N THR A 447 4.75 -9.90 -17.40
CA THR A 447 3.79 -9.39 -18.37
C THR A 447 2.37 -9.71 -17.88
N TYR A 448 1.41 -8.89 -18.24
CA TYR A 448 0.03 -9.11 -17.88
C TYR A 448 -0.91 -8.54 -18.94
N MET A 449 -2.08 -9.15 -19.04
CA MET A 449 -3.20 -8.68 -19.84
C MET A 449 -4.47 -8.91 -19.05
N GLY A 450 -5.38 -7.96 -19.08
CA GLY A 450 -6.65 -8.07 -18.38
C GLY A 450 -7.72 -7.17 -18.96
N PHE A 451 -8.89 -7.24 -18.32
CA PHE A 451 -10.02 -6.37 -18.61
C PHE A 451 -10.67 -5.88 -17.33
N HIS A 452 -11.36 -4.76 -17.46
CA HIS A 452 -12.25 -4.16 -16.49
C HIS A 452 -13.61 -3.96 -17.19
N TYR A 453 -14.66 -4.55 -16.65
CA TYR A 453 -16.02 -4.44 -17.17
C TYR A 453 -16.94 -3.87 -16.09
N THR A 454 -17.66 -2.80 -16.41
CA THR A 454 -18.67 -2.20 -15.53
C THR A 454 -20.06 -2.60 -16.03
N PHE A 455 -20.89 -3.14 -15.13
CA PHE A 455 -22.26 -3.58 -15.45
C PHE A 455 -23.23 -2.41 -15.57
#